data_AF-A0A516RKF5-F1
#
_entry.id   AF-A0A516RKF5-F1
#
_cell.length_a   1.000
_cell.length_b   1.000
_cell.length_c   1.000
_cell.angle_alpha   90.00
_cell.angle_beta   90.00
_cell.angle_gamma   90.00
#
_symmetry.space_group_name_H-M   'P 1'
#
loop_
_entity.id
_entity.type
_entity.pdbx_description
1 polymer ?
#
loop_
_entity_poly.entity_id
_entity_poly.type
_entity_poly.pdbx_seq_one_letter_code
_entity_poly.pdbx_strand_id
1 'polypeptide(L)'
;MQRIADWLARALKAQVLVSDPGGVLAASPETAAEALAEAFLRGHREGLARDRSQGPHTRLFPLSTSSAGEAHSLATAGDASWAPDTSAGGASWARGSTAVGASWAGTGAAVGDLPVVGAVSAADDGNTVLAVARRSPSFDEADLRLMRHAARLLGLLDQARREHRAAADAAHAARTAAVELLLDAEVDKARRVMATQAPGLLTPDAVRVFVVDTAQDRRDAVLRRCVAGTAGRALVVADPREDRRILVVEPIRPRRTGDAVATELTRLVADLGADASLGGSGTHPMVMVADALQEAITAQRFALRRPDAVALSAQSTDLVSVLPKDAARRWARGLLDPLLGPDAQGEQMRDTLPTALAYPYTVAARRLRVHRNTVRRRVAKAAELLGMDFTTVRDRATVGLALDLLAERQRPERSLTLVGGATPTLAALLASPEARAWADNLLCGARGDRRNLLATAAVWLAHDAHIEPTARALGFSEFTVRSHLRALESHMARDLGSLGGLRDLQFSLHILAGEVGVTDTRGDLCSTP
;
A
#
# COMPACT_ATOMS: atom_id res chain seq x y z
N MET A 1 -4.33 18.56 -30.46
CA MET A 1 -3.76 18.12 -31.76
C MET A 1 -4.85 17.91 -32.79
N GLN A 2 -5.86 17.06 -32.53
CA GLN A 2 -7.00 16.85 -33.45
C GLN A 2 -7.63 18.15 -34.00
N ARG A 3 -8.00 19.10 -33.11
CA ARG A 3 -8.54 20.41 -33.55
C ARG A 3 -7.67 21.18 -34.53
N ILE A 4 -6.34 21.09 -34.41
CA ILE A 4 -5.39 21.75 -35.31
C ILE A 4 -5.33 20.99 -36.63
N ALA A 5 -5.36 19.65 -36.59
CA ALA A 5 -5.45 18.82 -37.80
C ALA A 5 -6.76 19.08 -38.57
N ASP A 6 -7.90 19.15 -37.90
CA ASP A 6 -9.22 19.45 -38.51
C ASP A 6 -9.26 20.86 -39.12
N TRP A 7 -8.64 21.83 -38.44
CA TRP A 7 -8.52 23.19 -38.96
C TRP A 7 -7.61 23.23 -40.19
N LEU A 8 -6.45 22.59 -40.14
CA LEU A 8 -5.47 22.57 -41.23
C LEU A 8 -6.03 21.83 -42.46
N ALA A 9 -6.72 20.71 -42.25
CA ALA A 9 -7.38 19.95 -43.30
C ALA A 9 -8.45 20.78 -44.02
N ARG A 10 -9.26 21.54 -43.27
CA ARG A 10 -10.27 22.45 -43.84
C ARG A 10 -9.64 23.63 -44.56
N ALA A 11 -8.62 24.25 -43.97
CA ALA A 11 -7.93 25.41 -44.54
C ALA A 11 -7.24 25.07 -45.87
N LEU A 12 -6.61 23.88 -45.96
CA LEU A 12 -5.84 23.45 -47.13
C LEU A 12 -6.63 22.57 -48.11
N LYS A 13 -7.88 22.20 -47.77
CA LYS A 13 -8.69 21.17 -48.47
C LYS A 13 -7.88 19.90 -48.69
N ALA A 14 -7.22 19.43 -47.63
CA ALA A 14 -6.22 18.37 -47.65
C ALA A 14 -6.52 17.30 -46.60
N GLN A 15 -5.92 16.13 -46.77
CA GLN A 15 -5.82 15.10 -45.75
C GLN A 15 -4.63 15.42 -44.85
N VAL A 16 -4.81 15.33 -43.54
CA VAL A 16 -3.80 15.64 -42.53
C VAL A 16 -3.65 14.48 -41.57
N LEU A 17 -2.41 14.07 -41.31
CA LEU A 17 -2.05 13.05 -40.34
C LEU A 17 -0.93 13.58 -39.44
N VAL A 18 -1.07 13.39 -38.13
CA VAL A 18 0.00 13.61 -37.15
C VAL A 18 0.24 12.28 -36.45
N SER A 19 1.46 11.76 -36.52
CA SER A 19 1.83 10.49 -35.90
C SER A 19 3.23 10.52 -35.33
N ASP A 20 3.42 9.73 -34.27
CA ASP A 20 4.71 9.40 -33.69
C ASP A 20 4.99 7.90 -33.91
N PRO A 21 6.16 7.37 -33.51
CA PRO A 21 6.44 5.94 -33.62
C PRO A 21 5.48 5.05 -32.82
N GLY A 22 4.75 5.61 -31.85
CA GLY A 22 3.76 4.91 -31.02
C GLY A 22 2.35 4.89 -31.63
N GLY A 23 2.10 5.63 -32.72
CA GLY A 23 0.86 5.57 -33.48
C GLY A 23 0.31 6.93 -33.93
N VAL A 24 -0.98 6.95 -34.27
CA VAL A 24 -1.67 8.14 -34.78
C VAL A 24 -2.09 9.04 -33.61
N LEU A 25 -1.64 10.29 -33.63
CA LEU A 25 -1.96 11.31 -32.63
C LEU A 25 -3.13 12.21 -33.05
N ALA A 26 -3.34 12.38 -34.35
CA ALA A 26 -4.49 13.06 -34.96
C ALA A 26 -4.60 12.72 -36.45
N ALA A 27 -5.82 12.60 -36.98
CA ALA A 27 -6.06 12.39 -38.41
C ALA A 27 -7.32 13.12 -38.87
N SER A 28 -7.29 13.79 -40.02
CA SER A 28 -8.44 14.47 -40.60
C SER A 28 -8.43 14.38 -42.13
N PRO A 29 -9.45 13.80 -42.78
CA PRO A 29 -10.53 13.00 -42.16
C PRO A 29 -9.98 11.75 -41.44
N GLU A 30 -10.79 11.01 -40.68
CA GLU A 30 -10.34 9.80 -39.96
C GLU A 30 -9.66 8.78 -40.89
N THR A 31 -10.12 8.70 -42.15
CA THR A 31 -9.53 7.84 -43.21
C THR A 31 -8.13 8.29 -43.67
N ALA A 32 -7.65 9.46 -43.24
CA ALA A 32 -6.32 9.96 -43.59
C ALA A 32 -5.20 9.08 -43.02
N ALA A 33 -5.44 8.40 -41.90
CA ALA A 33 -4.49 7.46 -41.32
C ALA A 33 -4.16 6.31 -42.28
N GLU A 34 -5.18 5.70 -42.90
CA GLU A 34 -5.02 4.63 -43.89
C GLU A 34 -4.43 5.17 -45.20
N ALA A 35 -4.92 6.33 -45.67
CA ALA A 35 -4.49 6.92 -46.93
C ALA A 35 -3.04 7.44 -46.93
N LEU A 36 -2.51 7.82 -45.77
CA LEU A 36 -1.16 8.38 -45.61
C LEU A 36 -0.16 7.39 -45.00
N ALA A 37 -0.59 6.19 -44.58
CA ALA A 37 0.28 5.17 -43.98
C ALA A 37 1.46 4.80 -44.88
N GLU A 38 1.23 4.58 -46.19
CA GLU A 38 2.31 4.23 -47.13
C GLU A 38 3.32 5.37 -47.34
N ALA A 39 2.85 6.61 -47.40
CA ALA A 39 3.70 7.79 -47.53
C ALA A 39 4.55 8.00 -46.27
N PHE A 40 3.99 7.68 -45.11
CA PHE A 40 4.66 7.75 -43.81
C PHE A 40 5.76 6.69 -43.67
N LEU A 41 5.46 5.43 -44.01
CA LEU A 41 6.41 4.32 -43.98
C LEU A 41 7.58 4.52 -44.95
N ARG A 42 7.34 5.14 -46.10
CA ARG A 42 8.38 5.48 -47.09
C ARG A 42 9.28 6.62 -46.60
N GLY A 43 8.70 7.67 -46.00
CA GLY A 43 9.44 8.80 -45.45
C GLY A 43 10.33 8.47 -44.25
N HIS A 44 9.95 7.50 -43.42
CA HIS A 44 10.79 6.99 -42.32
C HIS A 44 12.00 6.19 -42.82
N ARG A 45 11.83 5.39 -43.88
CA ARG A 45 12.91 4.58 -44.47
C ARG A 45 13.97 5.39 -45.20
N GLU A 46 13.58 6.51 -45.82
CA GLU A 46 14.49 7.35 -46.63
C GLU A 46 15.25 8.40 -45.80
N GLY A 47 14.95 8.53 -44.50
CA GLY A 47 15.47 9.58 -43.65
C GLY A 47 14.82 10.94 -43.99
N LEU A 48 14.09 11.53 -43.05
CA LEU A 48 13.37 12.80 -43.19
C LEU A 48 14.25 14.03 -43.50
N ALA A 49 15.56 13.83 -43.74
CA ALA A 49 16.57 14.85 -43.80
C ALA A 49 16.90 15.39 -45.22
N ARG A 50 16.28 14.91 -46.31
CA ARG A 50 16.58 15.47 -47.65
C ARG A 50 15.36 15.70 -48.53
N ASP A 51 15.12 16.99 -48.77
CA ASP A 51 14.12 17.70 -49.57
C ASP A 51 14.07 17.34 -51.09
N ARG A 52 14.15 16.06 -51.50
CA ARG A 52 14.17 15.72 -52.94
C ARG A 52 13.27 14.58 -53.42
N SER A 53 12.52 13.88 -52.54
CA SER A 53 11.59 12.80 -52.95
C SER A 53 10.11 13.07 -52.65
N GLN A 54 9.74 14.26 -52.13
CA GLN A 54 8.34 14.59 -51.84
C GLN A 54 7.59 15.04 -53.10
N GLY A 55 6.61 14.25 -53.55
CA GLY A 55 5.76 14.62 -54.69
C GLY A 55 4.96 15.91 -54.44
N PRO A 56 4.50 16.62 -55.50
CA PRO A 56 3.87 17.95 -55.39
C PRO A 56 2.56 17.99 -54.59
N HIS A 57 2.05 16.81 -54.23
CA HIS A 57 0.75 16.57 -53.62
C HIS A 57 0.84 16.07 -52.18
N THR A 58 2.03 15.76 -51.65
CA THR A 58 2.24 15.26 -50.29
C THR A 58 3.44 15.93 -49.64
N ARG A 59 3.27 16.48 -48.44
CA ARG A 59 4.33 17.13 -47.66
C ARG A 59 4.45 16.50 -46.28
N LEU A 60 5.70 16.29 -45.85
CA LEU A 60 6.04 15.77 -44.52
C LEU A 60 6.86 16.83 -43.77
N PHE A 61 6.44 17.15 -42.55
CA PHE A 61 7.11 18.09 -41.65
C PHE A 61 7.48 17.39 -40.34
N PRO A 62 8.78 17.26 -39.99
CA PRO A 62 9.16 16.84 -38.65
C PRO A 62 8.75 17.94 -37.66
N LEU A 63 8.17 17.54 -36.53
CA LEU A 63 7.69 18.44 -35.49
C LEU A 63 8.75 18.78 -34.44
N SER A 64 9.98 18.29 -34.62
CA SER A 64 11.11 18.53 -33.73
C SER A 64 11.39 20.03 -33.62
N THR A 65 11.33 20.55 -32.41
CA THR A 65 11.79 21.90 -32.12
C THR A 65 13.31 21.87 -32.00
N SER A 66 14.03 21.79 -33.13
CA SER A 66 15.44 22.17 -33.09
C SER A 66 15.49 23.68 -32.89
N SER A 67 15.72 24.10 -31.64
CA SER A 67 16.17 25.44 -31.31
C SER A 67 17.65 25.62 -31.65
N ALA A 68 18.09 25.15 -32.82
CA ALA A 68 19.36 25.58 -33.40
C ALA A 68 19.14 26.98 -33.99
N GLY A 69 19.07 27.97 -33.09
CA GLY A 69 19.13 29.37 -33.47
C GLY A 69 20.43 29.63 -34.22
N GLU A 70 20.30 30.27 -35.37
CA GLU A 70 21.37 30.87 -36.16
C GLU A 70 22.24 31.78 -35.27
N ALA A 71 23.33 31.24 -34.72
CA ALA A 71 24.42 32.06 -34.22
C ALA A 71 25.21 32.56 -35.42
N HIS A 72 24.79 33.72 -35.94
CA HIS A 72 25.61 34.49 -36.88
C HIS A 72 26.95 34.79 -36.21
N SER A 73 28.02 34.28 -36.85
CA SER A 73 29.41 34.58 -36.54
C SER A 73 29.64 36.09 -36.63
N LEU A 74 29.91 36.71 -35.48
CA LEU A 74 30.62 37.99 -35.40
C LEU A 74 31.84 37.77 -34.53
N ALA A 75 32.94 37.50 -35.21
CA ALA A 75 34.28 37.62 -34.65
C ALA A 75 34.58 39.11 -34.44
N THR A 76 34.92 39.49 -33.22
CA THR A 76 35.79 40.64 -32.96
C THR A 76 36.75 40.33 -31.83
N ALA A 77 38.02 40.62 -32.13
CA ALA A 77 39.21 40.57 -31.33
C ALA A 77 39.10 41.29 -29.96
N GLY A 78 39.99 40.92 -29.04
CA GLY A 78 40.54 41.87 -28.09
C GLY A 78 40.67 41.39 -26.65
N ASP A 79 41.92 41.19 -26.26
CA ASP A 79 42.48 41.44 -24.94
C ASP A 79 42.32 40.42 -23.81
N ALA A 80 43.43 39.71 -23.63
CA ALA A 80 43.95 39.29 -22.34
C ALA A 80 44.09 40.48 -21.38
N SER A 81 43.66 40.31 -20.13
CA SER A 81 44.57 40.24 -18.97
C SER A 81 43.81 40.44 -17.66
N TRP A 82 44.38 39.85 -16.60
CA TRP A 82 44.13 40.10 -15.18
C TRP A 82 43.19 39.13 -14.44
N ALA A 83 43.80 38.10 -13.85
CA ALA A 83 43.40 37.54 -12.56
C ALA A 83 44.04 38.36 -11.43
N PRO A 84 43.48 38.30 -10.21
CA PRO A 84 44.21 37.53 -9.20
C PRO A 84 43.33 36.65 -8.31
N ASP A 85 44.00 35.62 -7.81
CA ASP A 85 43.61 34.64 -6.79
C ASP A 85 42.85 35.22 -5.59
N THR A 86 41.87 34.46 -5.10
CA THR A 86 41.87 33.99 -3.70
C THR A 86 41.04 32.71 -3.56
N SER A 87 41.59 31.81 -2.76
CA SER A 87 41.22 30.43 -2.50
C SER A 87 40.01 30.28 -1.56
N ALA A 88 39.08 29.39 -1.93
CA ALA A 88 38.28 28.61 -0.98
C ALA A 88 37.81 27.32 -1.66
N GLY A 89 38.30 26.18 -1.18
CA GLY A 89 38.04 24.86 -1.74
C GLY A 89 36.59 24.42 -1.59
N GLY A 90 35.99 24.01 -2.71
CA GLY A 90 34.70 23.31 -2.77
C GLY A 90 34.78 22.23 -3.85
N ALA A 91 34.94 20.97 -3.41
CA ALA A 91 35.03 19.81 -4.28
C ALA A 91 33.69 19.55 -5.00
N SER A 92 33.74 19.65 -6.33
CA SER A 92 32.67 19.26 -7.25
C SER A 92 32.73 17.75 -7.51
N TRP A 93 31.70 17.02 -7.12
CA TRP A 93 31.51 15.61 -7.48
C TRP A 93 30.90 15.50 -8.88
N ALA A 94 31.72 15.04 -9.82
CA ALA A 94 31.30 14.59 -11.14
C ALA A 94 30.46 13.31 -11.02
N ARG A 95 29.22 13.34 -11.53
CA ARG A 95 28.39 12.14 -11.74
C ARG A 95 28.81 11.47 -13.05
N GLY A 96 29.71 10.50 -12.96
CA GLY A 96 29.84 9.43 -13.96
C GLY A 96 28.78 8.36 -13.67
N SER A 97 27.85 8.14 -14.60
CA SER A 97 26.96 6.98 -14.58
C SER A 97 27.51 5.97 -15.58
N THR A 98 28.19 4.96 -15.08
CA THR A 98 28.51 3.72 -15.81
C THR A 98 27.43 2.70 -15.44
N ALA A 99 26.49 2.46 -16.36
CA ALA A 99 25.56 1.34 -16.25
C ALA A 99 26.29 0.05 -16.70
N VAL A 100 26.54 -0.84 -15.74
CA VAL A 100 26.97 -2.22 -15.99
C VAL A 100 25.71 -3.06 -16.23
N GLY A 101 25.51 -3.48 -17.48
CA GLY A 101 24.51 -4.48 -17.85
C GLY A 101 25.19 -5.84 -18.05
N ALA A 102 24.89 -6.79 -17.17
CA ALA A 102 25.39 -8.16 -17.24
C ALA A 102 24.75 -8.94 -18.41
N SER A 103 25.56 -9.51 -19.30
CA SER A 103 25.10 -10.43 -20.34
C SER A 103 25.04 -11.86 -19.81
N TRP A 104 23.91 -12.54 -19.99
CA TRP A 104 23.84 -14.00 -19.91
C TRP A 104 23.80 -14.58 -21.32
N ALA A 105 24.83 -15.36 -21.64
CA ALA A 105 24.95 -16.11 -22.88
C ALA A 105 24.15 -17.42 -22.79
N GLY A 106 23.39 -17.73 -23.82
CA GLY A 106 22.78 -19.04 -24.06
C GLY A 106 22.86 -19.37 -25.54
N THR A 107 23.86 -20.17 -25.92
CA THR A 107 24.04 -20.74 -27.26
C THR A 107 23.10 -21.91 -27.49
N GLY A 108 22.46 -22.00 -28.67
CA GLY A 108 21.80 -23.24 -29.11
C GLY A 108 20.92 -23.15 -30.36
N ALA A 109 21.56 -23.37 -31.52
CA ALA A 109 21.06 -24.02 -32.76
C ALA A 109 19.87 -23.42 -33.56
N ALA A 110 20.18 -23.07 -34.81
CA ALA A 110 19.27 -22.71 -35.89
C ALA A 110 18.50 -23.90 -36.46
N VAL A 111 17.29 -23.67 -37.00
CA VAL A 111 16.81 -24.03 -38.36
C VAL A 111 15.42 -23.35 -38.59
N GLY A 112 15.24 -22.62 -39.70
CA GLY A 112 13.94 -22.49 -40.39
C GLY A 112 13.32 -21.09 -40.53
N ASP A 113 13.72 -20.39 -41.60
CA ASP A 113 13.07 -19.26 -42.33
C ASP A 113 11.78 -18.61 -41.80
N LEU A 114 11.94 -17.42 -41.20
CA LEU A 114 11.07 -16.23 -41.34
C LEU A 114 11.94 -14.99 -41.01
N PRO A 115 11.88 -13.88 -41.77
CA PRO A 115 12.68 -12.70 -41.41
C PRO A 115 12.09 -12.04 -40.15
N VAL A 116 12.74 -12.34 -39.01
CA VAL A 116 12.63 -11.58 -37.77
C VAL A 116 13.24 -10.19 -38.02
N VAL A 117 12.41 -9.15 -38.01
CA VAL A 117 12.90 -7.76 -37.97
C VAL A 117 13.50 -7.53 -36.59
N GLY A 118 14.83 -7.43 -36.56
CA GLY A 118 15.62 -7.28 -35.35
C GLY A 118 15.28 -6.01 -34.57
N ALA A 119 15.29 -6.16 -33.25
CA ALA A 119 15.28 -5.09 -32.28
C ALA A 119 16.48 -4.15 -32.51
N VAL A 120 16.18 -2.87 -32.75
CA VAL A 120 17.15 -1.78 -32.64
C VAL A 120 16.87 -1.08 -31.30
N SER A 121 17.82 -1.14 -30.38
CA SER A 121 17.85 -0.30 -29.19
C SER A 121 19.10 0.55 -29.24
N ALA A 122 18.91 1.86 -29.46
CA ALA A 122 19.57 2.97 -28.76
C ALA A 122 19.35 4.28 -29.54
N ALA A 123 18.58 5.19 -28.94
CA ALA A 123 18.45 6.62 -29.29
C ALA A 123 17.96 6.93 -30.73
N ASP A 124 16.73 6.52 -31.05
CA ASP A 124 16.00 7.11 -32.17
C ASP A 124 15.18 8.29 -31.61
N ASP A 125 15.58 9.53 -31.93
CA ASP A 125 14.82 10.74 -31.59
C ASP A 125 13.45 10.62 -32.27
N GLY A 126 12.47 10.08 -31.53
CA GLY A 126 11.12 9.74 -31.98
C GLY A 126 10.37 10.98 -32.48
N ASN A 127 10.67 11.37 -33.71
CA ASN A 127 10.16 12.59 -34.30
C ASN A 127 8.72 12.38 -34.71
N THR A 128 7.83 13.10 -34.03
CA THR A 128 6.45 13.23 -34.46
C THR A 128 6.45 13.96 -35.80
N VAL A 129 5.66 13.50 -36.76
CA VAL A 129 5.62 14.05 -38.12
C VAL A 129 4.21 14.48 -38.46
N LEU A 130 4.11 15.64 -39.12
CA LEU A 130 2.90 16.10 -39.78
C LEU A 130 2.97 15.74 -41.27
N ALA A 131 2.04 14.92 -41.73
CA ALA A 131 1.83 14.62 -43.13
C ALA A 131 0.58 15.35 -43.65
N VAL A 132 0.71 16.03 -44.78
CA VAL A 132 -0.39 16.74 -45.45
C VAL A 132 -0.41 16.34 -46.91
N ALA A 133 -1.55 15.86 -47.41
CA ALA A 133 -1.70 15.52 -48.83
C ALA A 133 -2.99 16.04 -49.46
N ARG A 134 -2.92 16.50 -50.71
CA ARG A 134 -4.10 16.89 -51.50
C ARG A 134 -3.93 16.51 -52.97
N ARG A 135 -5.03 16.14 -53.63
CA ARG A 135 -5.02 15.61 -55.01
C ARG A 135 -4.68 16.66 -56.07
N SER A 136 -5.13 17.91 -55.92
CA SER A 136 -4.83 19.07 -56.77
C SER A 136 -5.50 20.32 -56.18
N PRO A 137 -5.00 21.54 -56.44
CA PRO A 137 -3.72 21.89 -57.08
C PRO A 137 -2.50 21.54 -56.21
N SER A 138 -1.27 21.71 -56.69
CA SER A 138 -0.05 21.60 -55.87
C SER A 138 0.00 22.70 -54.81
N PHE A 139 0.68 22.46 -53.68
CA PHE A 139 0.82 23.45 -52.59
C PHE A 139 1.55 24.71 -53.03
N ASP A 140 0.98 25.89 -52.74
CA ASP A 140 1.63 27.17 -52.95
C ASP A 140 2.47 27.62 -51.75
N GLU A 141 3.15 28.75 -51.85
CA GLU A 141 4.02 29.23 -50.76
C GLU A 141 3.21 29.66 -49.51
N ALA A 142 1.96 30.09 -49.66
CA ALA A 142 1.11 30.43 -48.52
C ALA A 142 0.66 29.16 -47.77
N ASP A 143 0.31 28.10 -48.51
CA ASP A 143 0.00 26.78 -47.98
C ASP A 143 1.21 26.22 -47.21
N LEU A 144 2.41 26.29 -47.79
CA LEU A 144 3.64 25.82 -47.15
C LEU A 144 3.97 26.62 -45.88
N ARG A 145 3.78 27.94 -45.89
CA ARG A 145 3.90 28.75 -44.67
C ARG A 145 2.90 28.31 -43.60
N LEU A 146 1.64 28.09 -43.97
CA LEU A 146 0.60 27.65 -43.03
C LEU A 146 0.95 26.30 -42.40
N MET A 147 1.41 25.34 -43.21
CA MET A 147 1.88 24.04 -42.74
C MET A 147 3.07 24.15 -41.80
N ARG A 148 4.06 25.04 -42.09
CA ARG A 148 5.19 25.29 -41.19
C ARG A 148 4.76 25.87 -39.83
N HIS A 149 3.81 26.81 -39.82
CA HIS A 149 3.28 27.36 -38.57
C HIS A 149 2.49 26.31 -37.77
N ALA A 150 1.65 25.52 -38.45
CA ALA A 150 0.91 24.42 -37.84
C ALA A 150 1.86 23.34 -37.28
N ALA A 151 2.92 22.99 -38.01
CA ALA A 151 3.97 22.08 -37.57
C ALA A 151 4.67 22.62 -36.31
N ARG A 152 5.07 23.89 -36.28
CA ARG A 152 5.67 24.49 -35.08
C ARG A 152 4.75 24.43 -33.86
N LEU A 153 3.46 24.74 -34.03
CA LEU A 153 2.49 24.67 -32.93
C LEU A 153 2.25 23.22 -32.45
N LEU A 154 2.13 22.28 -33.38
CA LEU A 154 1.98 20.85 -33.05
C LEU A 154 3.23 20.31 -32.35
N GLY A 155 4.43 20.74 -32.78
CA GLY A 155 5.70 20.40 -32.12
C GLY A 155 5.79 20.89 -30.68
N LEU A 156 5.38 22.14 -30.42
CA LEU A 156 5.32 22.67 -29.04
C LEU A 156 4.33 21.89 -28.16
N LEU A 157 3.14 21.56 -28.69
CA LEU A 157 2.15 20.77 -27.95
C LEU A 157 2.63 19.35 -27.66
N ASP A 158 3.30 18.73 -28.61
CA ASP A 158 3.85 17.40 -28.45
C ASP A 158 5.02 17.37 -27.47
N GLN A 159 5.93 18.34 -27.53
CA GLN A 159 6.99 18.53 -26.54
C GLN A 159 6.43 18.68 -25.13
N ALA A 160 5.45 19.58 -24.93
CA ALA A 160 4.81 19.77 -23.64
C ALA A 160 4.14 18.47 -23.12
N ARG A 161 3.53 17.67 -24.01
CA ARG A 161 2.96 16.37 -23.65
C ARG A 161 4.03 15.37 -23.24
N ARG A 162 5.15 15.29 -23.95
CA ARG A 162 6.26 14.39 -23.61
C ARG A 162 6.89 14.76 -22.27
N GLU A 163 7.16 16.05 -22.05
CA GLU A 163 7.69 16.55 -20.78
C GLU A 163 6.75 16.24 -19.62
N HIS A 164 5.44 16.46 -19.82
CA HIS A 164 4.44 16.11 -18.81
C HIS A 164 4.40 14.61 -18.51
N ARG A 165 4.46 13.74 -19.53
CA ARG A 165 4.55 12.28 -19.33
C ARG A 165 5.82 11.89 -18.59
N ALA A 166 6.99 12.38 -19.02
CA ALA A 166 8.26 12.09 -18.38
C ALA A 166 8.28 12.53 -16.90
N ALA A 167 7.70 13.70 -16.59
CA ALA A 167 7.54 14.16 -15.22
C ALA A 167 6.57 13.27 -14.41
N ALA A 168 5.47 12.82 -15.01
CA ALA A 168 4.53 11.91 -14.37
C ALA A 168 5.16 10.53 -14.09
N ASP A 169 5.93 10.00 -15.04
CA ASP A 169 6.64 8.72 -14.92
C ASP A 169 7.73 8.80 -13.85
N ALA A 170 8.52 9.87 -13.84
CA ALA A 170 9.49 10.14 -12.78
C ALA A 170 8.82 10.28 -11.40
N ALA A 171 7.64 10.90 -11.34
CA ALA A 171 6.84 10.97 -10.13
C ALA A 171 6.30 9.61 -9.70
N HIS A 172 5.92 8.74 -10.64
CA HIS A 172 5.50 7.39 -10.31
C HIS A 172 6.68 6.55 -9.77
N ALA A 173 7.82 6.58 -10.47
CA ALA A 173 9.03 5.86 -10.08
C ALA A 173 9.53 6.27 -8.69
N ALA A 174 9.52 7.58 -8.37
CA ALA A 174 9.91 8.06 -7.05
C ALA A 174 8.96 7.58 -5.93
N ARG A 175 7.64 7.54 -6.19
CA ARG A 175 6.68 6.98 -5.21
C ARG A 175 6.91 5.50 -4.99
N THR A 176 7.14 4.73 -6.06
CA THR A 176 7.44 3.28 -5.97
C THR A 176 8.72 3.05 -5.16
N ALA A 177 9.80 3.76 -5.47
CA ALA A 177 11.05 3.68 -4.71
C ALA A 177 10.88 4.06 -3.23
N ALA A 178 10.04 5.06 -2.94
CA ALA A 178 9.74 5.43 -1.56
C ALA A 178 8.98 4.32 -0.81
N VAL A 179 8.02 3.63 -1.45
CA VAL A 179 7.33 2.49 -0.84
C VAL A 179 8.29 1.33 -0.60
N GLU A 180 9.17 1.02 -1.55
CA GLU A 180 10.21 -0.03 -1.37
C GLU A 180 11.10 0.26 -0.18
N LEU A 181 11.60 1.50 -0.05
CA LEU A 181 12.38 1.93 1.11
C LEU A 181 11.60 1.83 2.43
N LEU A 182 10.30 2.14 2.43
CA LEU A 182 9.46 1.98 3.62
C LEU A 182 9.28 0.50 4.01
N LEU A 183 9.15 -0.39 3.03
CA LEU A 183 9.07 -1.84 3.26
C LEU A 183 10.38 -2.40 3.83
N ASP A 184 11.52 -1.81 3.47
CA ASP A 184 12.84 -2.14 4.03
C ASP A 184 13.15 -1.42 5.36
N ALA A 185 12.16 -0.77 5.98
CA ALA A 185 12.30 0.02 7.22
C ALA A 185 13.26 1.23 7.12
N GLU A 186 13.60 1.67 5.89
CA GLU A 186 14.51 2.78 5.58
C GLU A 186 13.77 4.13 5.50
N VAL A 187 13.07 4.49 6.59
CA VAL A 187 12.12 5.62 6.65
C VAL A 187 12.76 6.96 6.24
N ASP A 188 13.99 7.25 6.68
CA ASP A 188 14.64 8.53 6.36
C ASP A 188 15.06 8.64 4.90
N LYS A 189 15.41 7.52 4.25
CA LYS A 189 15.67 7.50 2.80
C LYS A 189 14.36 7.77 2.04
N ALA A 190 13.26 7.12 2.44
CA ALA A 190 11.95 7.35 1.83
C ALA A 190 11.49 8.81 1.96
N ARG A 191 11.68 9.42 3.15
CA ARG A 191 11.39 10.84 3.40
C ARG A 191 12.18 11.77 2.47
N ARG A 192 13.47 11.49 2.24
CA ARG A 192 14.31 12.28 1.33
C ARG A 192 13.85 12.16 -0.13
N VAL A 193 13.51 10.96 -0.59
CA VAL A 193 12.97 10.75 -1.95
C VAL A 193 11.68 11.53 -2.15
N MET A 194 10.79 11.51 -1.16
CA MET A 194 9.49 12.19 -1.25
C MET A 194 9.54 13.70 -0.96
N ALA A 195 10.64 14.23 -0.42
CA ALA A 195 10.73 15.63 0.00
C ALA A 195 10.44 16.63 -1.14
N THR A 196 10.89 16.32 -2.36
CA THR A 196 10.68 17.18 -3.54
C THR A 196 9.27 17.08 -4.11
N GLN A 197 8.63 15.91 -4.01
CA GLN A 197 7.36 15.64 -4.69
C GLN A 197 6.12 15.80 -3.81
N ALA A 198 6.24 15.47 -2.53
CA ALA A 198 5.17 15.60 -1.55
C ALA A 198 5.75 16.04 -0.19
N PRO A 199 6.20 17.31 -0.08
CA PRO A 199 6.78 17.84 1.14
C PRO A 199 5.84 17.62 2.33
N GLY A 200 6.36 17.04 3.41
CA GLY A 200 5.59 16.83 4.64
C GLY A 200 4.60 15.65 4.62
N LEU A 201 4.52 14.88 3.54
CA LEU A 201 3.64 13.71 3.46
C LEU A 201 4.06 12.63 4.47
N LEU A 202 5.32 12.21 4.42
CA LEU A 202 5.90 11.14 5.26
C LEU A 202 6.49 11.66 6.58
N THR A 203 6.19 12.90 6.98
CA THR A 203 6.62 13.45 8.28
C THR A 203 6.04 12.70 9.49
N PRO A 204 4.78 12.22 9.49
CA PRO A 204 4.25 11.47 10.62
C PRO A 204 5.03 10.17 10.87
N ASP A 205 5.09 9.75 12.13
CA ASP A 205 5.76 8.51 12.54
C ASP A 205 4.81 7.30 12.60
N ALA A 206 3.53 7.51 12.30
CA ALA A 206 2.51 6.47 12.25
C ALA A 206 1.91 6.37 10.85
N VAL A 207 1.46 5.17 10.49
CA VAL A 207 1.01 4.81 9.16
C VAL A 207 -0.14 3.83 9.21
N ARG A 208 -0.99 3.85 8.18
CA ARG A 208 -1.96 2.82 7.86
C ARG A 208 -1.74 2.42 6.41
N VAL A 209 -1.82 1.13 6.12
CA VAL A 209 -1.66 0.60 4.77
C VAL A 209 -3.00 0.03 4.30
N PHE A 210 -3.35 0.31 3.06
CA PHE A 210 -4.48 -0.31 2.39
C PHE A 210 -4.00 -1.01 1.12
N VAL A 211 -4.70 -2.09 0.79
CA VAL A 211 -4.51 -2.90 -0.40
C VAL A 211 -5.81 -2.91 -1.17
N VAL A 212 -5.77 -2.42 -2.41
CA VAL A 212 -6.86 -2.58 -3.37
C VAL A 212 -6.45 -3.65 -4.36
N ASP A 213 -7.22 -4.73 -4.47
CA ASP A 213 -7.09 -5.72 -5.54
C ASP A 213 -8.14 -5.46 -6.60
N THR A 214 -7.75 -5.48 -7.87
CA THR A 214 -8.62 -5.27 -9.03
C THR A 214 -8.13 -6.10 -10.22
N ALA A 215 -8.97 -6.30 -11.22
CA ALA A 215 -8.54 -6.89 -12.49
C ALA A 215 -7.35 -6.13 -13.12
N GLN A 216 -6.40 -6.86 -13.71
CA GLN A 216 -5.12 -6.35 -14.20
C GLN A 216 -5.30 -5.27 -15.28
N ASP A 217 -6.23 -5.47 -16.21
CA ASP A 217 -6.62 -4.54 -17.27
C ASP A 217 -7.18 -3.22 -16.73
N ARG A 218 -7.74 -3.24 -15.52
CA ARG A 218 -8.31 -2.06 -14.85
C ARG A 218 -7.35 -1.41 -13.85
N ARG A 219 -6.21 -2.03 -13.52
CA ARG A 219 -5.29 -1.58 -12.45
C ARG A 219 -4.88 -0.12 -12.61
N ASP A 220 -4.45 0.29 -13.80
CA ASP A 220 -3.99 1.67 -14.02
C ASP A 220 -5.11 2.70 -13.91
N ALA A 221 -6.34 2.33 -14.32
CA ALA A 221 -7.50 3.19 -14.18
C ALA A 221 -7.90 3.35 -12.69
N VAL A 222 -7.90 2.25 -11.93
CA VAL A 222 -8.17 2.26 -10.49
C VAL A 222 -7.09 2.99 -9.73
N LEU A 223 -5.81 2.81 -10.08
CA LEU A 223 -4.67 3.52 -9.51
C LEU A 223 -4.87 5.04 -9.62
N ARG A 224 -5.25 5.54 -10.80
CA ARG A 224 -5.54 6.98 -11.00
C ARG A 224 -6.69 7.47 -10.13
N ARG A 225 -7.75 6.66 -9.95
CA ARG A 225 -8.87 6.99 -9.05
C ARG A 225 -8.43 7.03 -7.59
N CYS A 226 -7.59 6.09 -7.14
CA CYS A 226 -7.01 6.09 -5.78
C CYS A 226 -6.12 7.33 -5.54
N VAL A 227 -5.28 7.70 -6.51
CA VAL A 227 -4.46 8.92 -6.42
C VAL A 227 -5.35 10.16 -6.28
N ALA A 228 -6.41 10.26 -7.08
CA ALA A 228 -7.35 11.38 -7.01
C ALA A 228 -8.12 11.42 -5.68
N GLY A 229 -8.72 10.29 -5.26
CA GLY A 229 -9.54 10.20 -4.05
C GLY A 229 -8.76 10.39 -2.74
N THR A 230 -7.48 9.99 -2.71
CA THR A 230 -6.64 10.25 -1.54
C THR A 230 -6.26 11.72 -1.40
N ALA A 231 -6.38 12.53 -2.46
CA ALA A 231 -6.13 13.98 -2.46
C ALA A 231 -4.78 14.36 -1.83
N GLY A 232 -3.73 13.61 -2.16
CA GLY A 232 -2.38 13.81 -1.64
C GLY A 232 -2.20 13.50 -0.14
N ARG A 233 -3.17 12.82 0.49
CA ARG A 233 -3.08 12.38 1.90
C ARG A 233 -2.35 11.06 2.07
N ALA A 234 -2.22 10.28 0.99
CA ALA A 234 -1.57 8.99 0.99
C ALA A 234 -0.62 8.85 -0.21
N LEU A 235 0.37 7.98 -0.06
CA LEU A 235 1.24 7.52 -1.13
C LEU A 235 0.57 6.33 -1.82
N VAL A 236 0.33 6.42 -3.12
CA VAL A 236 -0.39 5.39 -3.89
C VAL A 236 0.51 4.88 -5.00
N VAL A 237 0.70 3.56 -5.09
CA VAL A 237 1.55 2.90 -6.09
C VAL A 237 0.92 1.59 -6.59
N ALA A 238 1.23 1.20 -7.82
CA ALA A 238 1.01 -0.17 -8.25
C ALA A 238 2.06 -1.07 -7.59
N ASP A 239 1.68 -2.24 -7.10
CA ASP A 239 2.63 -3.20 -6.54
C ASP A 239 3.47 -3.80 -7.68
N PRO A 240 4.81 -3.64 -7.70
CA PRO A 240 5.64 -4.24 -8.75
C PRO A 240 5.71 -5.77 -8.64
N ARG A 241 5.31 -6.34 -7.51
CA ARG A 241 5.34 -7.79 -7.26
C ARG A 241 4.04 -8.49 -7.64
N GLU A 242 2.96 -7.73 -7.85
CA GLU A 242 1.60 -8.28 -8.04
C GLU A 242 0.77 -7.45 -9.03
N ASP A 243 0.43 -8.06 -10.17
CA ASP A 243 -0.19 -7.40 -11.32
C ASP A 243 -1.61 -6.87 -11.10
N ARG A 244 -2.24 -7.24 -9.98
CA ARG A 244 -3.61 -6.86 -9.60
C ARG A 244 -3.68 -5.88 -8.44
N ARG A 245 -2.55 -5.65 -7.76
CA ARG A 245 -2.52 -5.01 -6.46
C ARG A 245 -2.10 -3.54 -6.54
N ILE A 246 -2.80 -2.70 -5.81
CA ILE A 246 -2.48 -1.30 -5.59
C ILE A 246 -2.26 -1.10 -4.09
N LEU A 247 -1.15 -0.46 -3.74
CA LEU A 247 -0.77 -0.15 -2.36
C LEU A 247 -1.09 1.31 -2.07
N VAL A 248 -1.73 1.56 -0.94
CA VAL A 248 -2.01 2.91 -0.42
C VAL A 248 -1.41 3.02 0.97
N VAL A 249 -0.40 3.85 1.13
CA VAL A 249 0.27 4.11 2.41
C VAL A 249 -0.18 5.48 2.92
N GLU A 250 -1.00 5.48 3.97
CA GLU A 250 -1.55 6.68 4.60
C GLU A 250 -0.77 7.03 5.89
N PRO A 251 0.01 8.12 5.90
CA PRO A 251 0.62 8.64 7.12
C PRO A 251 -0.44 9.25 8.05
N ILE A 252 -0.50 8.77 9.29
CA ILE A 252 -1.52 9.19 10.28
C ILE A 252 -1.05 10.44 11.01
N ARG A 253 -1.74 11.57 10.78
CA ARG A 253 -1.45 12.83 11.47
C ARG A 253 -2.26 12.93 12.77
N PRO A 254 -1.63 13.22 13.93
CA PRO A 254 -2.32 13.27 15.24
C PRO A 254 -3.48 14.28 15.33
N ARG A 255 -3.48 15.31 14.47
CA ARG A 255 -4.50 16.39 14.46
C ARG A 255 -5.63 16.18 13.45
N ARG A 256 -5.60 15.12 12.64
CA ARG A 256 -6.67 14.79 11.69
C ARG A 256 -7.43 13.56 12.18
N THR A 257 -8.53 13.81 12.87
CA THR A 257 -9.51 12.79 13.26
C THR A 257 -10.45 12.56 12.09
N GLY A 258 -10.13 11.61 11.22
CA GLY A 258 -11.06 11.20 10.15
C GLY A 258 -10.47 10.11 9.27
N ASP A 259 -11.22 9.03 9.09
CA ASP A 259 -10.85 7.88 8.26
C ASP A 259 -11.14 8.14 6.77
N ALA A 260 -10.74 9.33 6.31
CA ALA A 260 -11.21 9.87 5.05
C ALA A 260 -10.59 9.17 3.84
N VAL A 261 -9.35 8.67 3.96
CA VAL A 261 -8.77 7.80 2.92
C VAL A 261 -9.52 6.47 2.86
N ALA A 262 -9.76 5.81 4.00
CA ALA A 262 -10.52 4.57 4.03
C ALA A 262 -11.94 4.73 3.48
N THR A 263 -12.61 5.84 3.81
CA THR A 263 -13.96 6.16 3.33
C THR A 263 -13.98 6.29 1.81
N GLU A 264 -13.03 7.02 1.22
CA GLU A 264 -12.95 7.18 -0.24
C GLU A 264 -12.59 5.86 -0.94
N LEU A 265 -11.67 5.05 -0.39
CA LEU A 265 -11.34 3.74 -0.94
C LEU A 265 -12.52 2.77 -0.85
N THR A 266 -13.29 2.81 0.23
CA THR A 266 -14.50 1.99 0.42
C THR A 266 -15.56 2.35 -0.61
N ARG A 267 -15.81 3.66 -0.84
CA ARG A 267 -16.71 4.12 -1.91
C ARG A 267 -16.23 3.69 -3.29
N LEU A 268 -14.92 3.82 -3.55
CA LEU A 268 -14.33 3.41 -4.81
C LEU A 268 -14.53 1.92 -5.07
N VAL A 269 -14.37 1.04 -4.08
CA VAL A 269 -14.61 -0.40 -4.24
C VAL A 269 -16.10 -0.68 -4.43
N ALA A 270 -16.99 0.00 -3.70
CA ALA A 270 -18.43 -0.12 -3.91
C ALA A 270 -18.84 0.26 -5.34
N ASP A 271 -18.26 1.32 -5.92
CA ASP A 271 -18.50 1.73 -7.31
C ASP A 271 -17.96 0.72 -8.34
N LEU A 272 -16.88 0.01 -8.01
CA LEU A 272 -16.26 -0.97 -8.90
C LEU A 272 -16.99 -2.32 -8.87
N GLY A 273 -17.69 -2.64 -7.78
CA GLY A 273 -18.46 -3.87 -7.60
C GLY A 273 -17.58 -5.11 -7.40
N ALA A 274 -18.04 -6.26 -7.89
CA ALA A 274 -17.43 -7.57 -7.65
C ALA A 274 -15.98 -7.72 -8.18
N ASP A 275 -15.52 -6.78 -9.01
CA ASP A 275 -14.17 -6.81 -9.61
C ASP A 275 -13.08 -6.21 -8.71
N ALA A 276 -13.44 -5.66 -7.55
CA ALA A 276 -12.50 -5.01 -6.65
C ALA A 276 -12.72 -5.43 -5.20
N SER A 277 -11.64 -5.40 -4.42
CA SER A 277 -11.71 -5.62 -2.97
C SER A 277 -10.69 -4.75 -2.23
N LEU A 278 -11.02 -4.42 -0.98
CA LEU A 278 -10.22 -3.54 -0.13
C LEU A 278 -9.83 -4.24 1.17
N GLY A 279 -8.53 -4.27 1.44
CA GLY A 279 -7.96 -4.58 2.75
C GLY A 279 -7.35 -3.35 3.39
N GLY A 280 -7.49 -3.18 4.70
CA GLY A 280 -6.80 -2.13 5.46
C GLY A 280 -6.09 -2.69 6.68
N SER A 281 -4.98 -2.11 7.08
CA SER A 281 -4.29 -2.39 8.34
C SER A 281 -4.82 -1.53 9.49
N GLY A 282 -4.46 -1.90 10.72
CA GLY A 282 -4.47 -0.99 11.85
C GLY A 282 -3.45 0.14 11.70
N THR A 283 -3.27 0.94 12.74
CA THR A 283 -2.23 1.98 12.76
C THR A 283 -0.92 1.39 13.27
N HIS A 284 0.15 1.55 12.50
CA HIS A 284 1.49 1.05 12.81
C HIS A 284 2.51 2.18 12.91
N PRO A 285 3.65 1.99 13.60
CA PRO A 285 4.82 2.84 13.40
C PRO A 285 5.29 2.81 11.94
N MET A 286 5.82 3.91 11.41
CA MET A 286 6.29 4.03 10.02
C MET A 286 7.41 3.04 9.68
N VAL A 287 8.18 2.60 10.69
CA VAL A 287 9.22 1.57 10.52
C VAL A 287 8.65 0.16 10.31
N MET A 288 7.36 -0.05 10.57
CA MET A 288 6.66 -1.35 10.49
C MET A 288 5.71 -1.42 9.27
N VAL A 289 5.99 -0.69 8.19
CA VAL A 289 5.14 -0.68 6.98
C VAL A 289 5.00 -2.07 6.36
N ALA A 290 6.04 -2.92 6.44
CA ALA A 290 5.97 -4.31 5.98
C ALA A 290 4.93 -5.14 6.73
N ASP A 291 4.86 -5.01 8.06
CA ASP A 291 3.86 -5.70 8.88
C ASP A 291 2.45 -5.16 8.62
N ALA A 292 2.32 -3.83 8.52
CA ALA A 292 1.06 -3.19 8.13
C ALA A 292 0.57 -3.66 6.75
N LEU A 293 1.49 -3.80 5.78
CA LEU A 293 1.15 -4.35 4.47
C LEU A 293 0.66 -5.79 4.57
N GLN A 294 1.34 -6.64 5.34
CA GLN A 294 0.94 -8.04 5.48
C GLN A 294 -0.44 -8.19 6.15
N GLU A 295 -0.73 -7.32 7.13
CA GLU A 295 -2.05 -7.22 7.75
C GLU A 295 -3.11 -6.77 6.74
N ALA A 296 -2.82 -5.75 5.92
CA ALA A 296 -3.74 -5.27 4.89
C ALA A 296 -4.00 -6.32 3.79
N ILE A 297 -2.98 -7.09 3.37
CA ILE A 297 -3.15 -8.23 2.45
C ILE A 297 -4.05 -9.30 3.07
N THR A 298 -3.82 -9.59 4.35
CA THR A 298 -4.64 -10.56 5.09
C THR A 298 -6.09 -10.09 5.17
N ALA A 299 -6.31 -8.81 5.49
CA ALA A 299 -7.62 -8.18 5.49
C ALA A 299 -8.27 -8.22 4.08
N GLN A 300 -7.54 -7.91 3.02
CA GLN A 300 -8.07 -7.97 1.64
C GLN A 300 -8.58 -9.37 1.28
N ARG A 301 -7.87 -10.43 1.68
CA ARG A 301 -8.32 -11.82 1.49
C ARG A 301 -9.61 -12.14 2.26
N PHE A 302 -9.85 -11.48 3.39
CA PHE A 302 -11.12 -11.56 4.12
C PHE A 302 -12.24 -10.80 3.40
N ALA A 303 -11.91 -9.66 2.79
CA ALA A 303 -12.85 -8.83 2.03
C ALA A 303 -13.54 -9.62 0.92
N LEU A 304 -12.82 -10.53 0.25
CA LEU A 304 -13.38 -11.40 -0.79
C LEU A 304 -14.57 -12.26 -0.33
N ARG A 305 -14.74 -12.46 0.98
CA ARG A 305 -15.85 -13.22 1.56
C ARG A 305 -16.99 -12.34 2.09
N ARG A 306 -16.87 -11.02 1.97
CA ARG A 306 -17.86 -10.06 2.45
C ARG A 306 -18.69 -9.49 1.31
N PRO A 307 -19.98 -9.19 1.53
CA PRO A 307 -20.84 -8.60 0.50
C PRO A 307 -20.37 -7.23 0.02
N ASP A 308 -19.69 -6.47 0.89
CA ASP A 308 -19.15 -5.14 0.60
C ASP A 308 -17.74 -5.18 -0.02
N ALA A 309 -17.14 -6.37 -0.17
CA ALA A 309 -15.76 -6.58 -0.61
C ALA A 309 -14.70 -5.75 0.15
N VAL A 310 -15.02 -5.33 1.38
CA VAL A 310 -14.20 -4.42 2.18
C VAL A 310 -13.93 -5.03 3.56
N ALA A 311 -12.66 -5.10 3.93
CA ALA A 311 -12.23 -5.55 5.25
C ALA A 311 -11.10 -4.64 5.71
N LEU A 312 -11.43 -3.71 6.60
CA LEU A 312 -10.45 -2.84 7.23
C LEU A 312 -10.11 -3.44 8.59
N SER A 313 -8.83 -3.63 8.87
CA SER A 313 -8.36 -3.87 10.22
C SER A 313 -8.55 -2.58 10.99
N ALA A 314 -9.76 -2.42 11.49
CA ALA A 314 -10.17 -1.22 12.12
C ALA A 314 -9.51 -1.15 13.49
N GLN A 315 -9.16 0.06 13.88
CA GLN A 315 -9.25 0.48 15.29
C GLN A 315 -10.71 0.43 15.82
N SER A 316 -11.51 -0.55 15.37
CA SER A 316 -12.88 -0.84 15.78
C SER A 316 -13.26 -2.33 15.58
N THR A 317 -12.29 -3.26 15.59
CA THR A 317 -12.58 -4.71 15.59
C THR A 317 -11.82 -5.48 16.67
N ASP A 318 -10.94 -4.83 17.43
CA ASP A 318 -10.25 -5.43 18.58
C ASP A 318 -10.93 -4.99 19.87
N LEU A 319 -11.05 -5.90 20.84
CA LEU A 319 -11.70 -5.68 22.12
C LEU A 319 -11.18 -4.41 22.81
N VAL A 320 -9.86 -4.17 22.75
CA VAL A 320 -9.20 -2.99 23.34
C VAL A 320 -9.86 -1.67 22.91
N SER A 321 -10.26 -1.57 21.64
CA SER A 321 -10.81 -0.35 21.06
C SER A 321 -12.27 -0.05 21.45
N VAL A 322 -13.04 -1.09 21.81
CA VAL A 322 -14.46 -0.98 22.14
C VAL A 322 -14.72 -0.86 23.64
N LEU A 323 -13.72 -1.15 24.48
CA LEU A 323 -13.84 -1.01 25.93
C LEU A 323 -13.86 0.46 26.37
N PRO A 324 -14.63 0.81 27.43
CA PRO A 324 -14.64 2.17 27.98
C PRO A 324 -13.25 2.58 28.47
N LYS A 325 -12.56 3.46 27.73
CA LYS A 325 -11.10 3.70 27.84
C LYS A 325 -10.62 3.98 29.26
N ASP A 326 -11.26 4.90 29.98
CA ASP A 326 -10.80 5.29 31.33
C ASP A 326 -11.03 4.19 32.36
N ALA A 327 -12.15 3.48 32.26
CA ALA A 327 -12.48 2.35 33.11
C ALA A 327 -11.53 1.18 32.84
N ALA A 328 -11.31 0.85 31.56
CA ALA A 328 -10.40 -0.20 31.12
C ALA A 328 -8.96 0.06 31.56
N ARG A 329 -8.52 1.33 31.51
CA ARG A 329 -7.20 1.74 32.01
C ARG A 329 -7.07 1.61 33.53
N ARG A 330 -8.09 1.98 34.31
CA ARG A 330 -8.06 1.81 35.77
C ARG A 330 -7.99 0.33 36.14
N TRP A 331 -8.80 -0.50 35.48
CA TRP A 331 -8.74 -1.95 35.65
C TRP A 331 -7.36 -2.51 35.30
N ALA A 332 -6.82 -2.18 34.12
CA ALA A 332 -5.52 -2.68 33.67
C ALA A 332 -4.39 -2.27 34.64
N ARG A 333 -4.42 -1.03 35.16
CA ARG A 333 -3.46 -0.59 36.19
C ARG A 333 -3.66 -1.31 37.51
N GLY A 334 -4.90 -1.49 37.97
CA GLY A 334 -5.18 -2.23 39.19
C GLY A 334 -4.67 -3.67 39.12
N LEU A 335 -4.87 -4.34 37.97
CA LEU A 335 -4.35 -5.68 37.76
C LEU A 335 -2.82 -5.72 37.71
N LEU A 336 -2.21 -4.80 36.98
CA LEU A 336 -0.75 -4.77 36.78
C LEU A 336 0.01 -4.04 37.90
N ASP A 337 -0.67 -3.51 38.91
CA ASP A 337 -0.08 -2.73 40.01
C ASP A 337 1.15 -3.40 40.64
N PRO A 338 1.16 -4.72 40.91
CA PRO A 338 2.33 -5.42 41.44
C PRO A 338 3.58 -5.34 40.53
N LEU A 339 3.41 -5.04 39.24
CA LEU A 339 4.48 -4.89 38.25
C LEU A 339 4.78 -3.43 37.87
N LEU A 340 4.00 -2.48 38.38
CA LEU A 340 4.14 -1.03 38.13
C LEU A 340 5.03 -0.33 39.17
N GLY A 341 5.51 -1.05 40.18
CA GLY A 341 6.46 -0.52 41.16
C GLY A 341 7.74 0.05 40.51
N PRO A 342 8.46 0.94 41.21
CA PRO A 342 9.65 1.65 40.68
C PRO A 342 10.88 0.75 40.46
N ASP A 343 10.80 -0.55 40.77
CA ASP A 343 11.90 -1.50 40.62
C ASP A 343 12.12 -1.85 39.14
N ALA A 344 13.38 -1.84 38.72
CA ALA A 344 13.83 -2.27 37.39
C ALA A 344 13.37 -3.71 37.06
N GLN A 345 13.13 -4.55 38.07
CA GLN A 345 12.57 -5.89 37.84
C GLN A 345 11.14 -5.85 37.29
N GLY A 346 10.30 -4.93 37.78
CA GLY A 346 8.92 -4.74 37.30
C GLY A 346 8.86 -4.32 35.83
N GLU A 347 9.71 -3.37 35.45
CA GLU A 347 9.88 -2.94 34.05
C GLU A 347 10.33 -4.10 33.14
N GLN A 348 11.37 -4.83 33.54
CA GLN A 348 11.85 -6.00 32.79
C GLN A 348 10.78 -7.09 32.62
N MET A 349 9.93 -7.29 33.63
CA MET A 349 8.79 -8.22 33.54
C MET A 349 7.75 -7.72 32.54
N ARG A 350 7.38 -6.43 32.60
CA ARG A 350 6.44 -5.81 31.65
C ARG A 350 6.94 -5.84 30.21
N ASP A 351 8.24 -5.72 29.98
CA ASP A 351 8.82 -5.85 28.64
C ASP A 351 8.86 -7.30 28.14
N THR A 352 9.04 -8.25 29.06
CA THR A 352 9.15 -9.68 28.72
C THR A 352 7.78 -10.31 28.44
N LEU A 353 6.76 -9.95 29.22
CA LEU A 353 5.45 -10.63 29.23
C LEU A 353 4.73 -10.61 27.86
N PRO A 354 4.60 -9.48 27.13
CA PRO A 354 3.87 -9.46 25.86
C PRO A 354 4.40 -10.51 24.87
N THR A 355 5.72 -10.66 24.78
CA THR A 355 6.35 -11.66 23.91
C THR A 355 6.28 -13.06 24.49
N ALA A 356 6.46 -13.21 25.81
CA ALA A 356 6.51 -14.52 26.46
C ALA A 356 5.14 -15.20 26.59
N LEU A 357 4.05 -14.44 26.67
CA LEU A 357 2.69 -14.97 26.69
C LEU A 357 2.21 -15.37 25.28
N ALA A 358 2.74 -14.71 24.25
CA ALA A 358 2.38 -14.95 22.85
C ALA A 358 3.13 -16.12 22.18
N TYR A 359 4.30 -16.52 22.71
CA TYR A 359 5.17 -17.52 22.07
C TYR A 359 5.80 -18.49 23.08
N PRO A 360 6.20 -19.70 22.65
CA PRO A 360 7.01 -20.59 23.47
C PRO A 360 8.27 -19.90 24.00
N TYR A 361 8.70 -20.21 25.23
CA TYR A 361 9.80 -19.49 25.89
C TYR A 361 11.12 -19.50 25.13
N THR A 362 11.38 -20.52 24.31
CA THR A 362 12.56 -20.57 23.43
C THR A 362 12.50 -19.52 22.32
N VAL A 363 11.33 -19.33 21.72
CA VAL A 363 11.08 -18.31 20.69
C VAL A 363 11.09 -16.92 21.31
N ALA A 364 10.44 -16.75 22.47
CA ALA A 364 10.42 -15.49 23.20
C ALA A 364 11.83 -15.03 23.60
N ALA A 365 12.65 -15.96 24.11
CA ALA A 365 14.05 -15.70 24.47
C ALA A 365 14.87 -15.16 23.29
N ARG A 366 14.73 -15.79 22.12
CA ARG A 366 15.40 -15.35 20.89
C ARG A 366 14.97 -13.95 20.47
N ARG A 367 13.67 -13.64 20.51
CA ARG A 367 13.11 -12.33 20.14
C ARG A 367 13.54 -11.23 21.10
N LEU A 368 13.53 -11.52 22.39
CA LEU A 368 13.94 -10.60 23.45
C LEU A 368 15.46 -10.49 23.64
N ARG A 369 16.25 -11.29 22.89
CA ARG A 369 17.72 -11.37 23.00
C ARG A 369 18.19 -11.68 24.43
N VAL A 370 17.47 -12.54 25.13
CA VAL A 370 17.83 -13.03 26.48
C VAL A 370 17.86 -14.55 26.50
N HIS A 371 18.39 -15.14 27.57
CA HIS A 371 18.40 -16.60 27.73
C HIS A 371 17.00 -17.14 28.09
N ARG A 372 16.65 -18.35 27.64
CA ARG A 372 15.35 -19.01 27.95
C ARG A 372 15.05 -19.12 29.45
N ASN A 373 16.08 -19.32 30.27
CA ASN A 373 15.94 -19.38 31.72
C ASN A 373 15.56 -18.02 32.32
N THR A 374 16.01 -16.92 31.70
CA THR A 374 15.66 -15.56 32.12
C THR A 374 14.19 -15.28 31.83
N VAL A 375 13.70 -15.65 30.64
CA VAL A 375 12.27 -15.55 30.31
C VAL A 375 11.45 -16.36 31.31
N ARG A 376 11.78 -17.63 31.51
CA ARG A 376 11.07 -18.51 32.46
C ARG A 376 11.04 -17.93 33.88
N ARG A 377 12.17 -17.41 34.38
CA ARG A 377 12.26 -16.80 35.72
C ARG A 377 11.38 -15.55 35.83
N ARG A 378 11.42 -14.66 34.83
CA ARG A 378 10.61 -13.43 34.81
C ARG A 378 9.12 -13.72 34.72
N VAL A 379 8.72 -14.67 33.86
CA VAL A 379 7.32 -15.08 33.70
C VAL A 379 6.80 -15.75 34.98
N ALA A 380 7.58 -16.65 35.58
CA ALA A 380 7.21 -17.30 36.84
C ALA A 380 7.07 -16.28 37.99
N LYS A 381 7.97 -15.30 38.07
CA LYS A 381 7.86 -14.26 39.10
C LYS A 381 6.66 -13.34 38.87
N ALA A 382 6.38 -12.97 37.63
CA ALA A 382 5.19 -12.20 37.29
C ALA A 382 3.89 -12.95 37.60
N ALA A 383 3.84 -14.26 37.31
CA ALA A 383 2.72 -15.13 37.64
C ALA A 383 2.45 -15.14 39.15
N GLU A 384 3.51 -15.30 39.97
CA GLU A 384 3.43 -15.25 41.43
C GLU A 384 2.91 -13.89 41.93
N LEU A 385 3.45 -12.78 41.41
CA LEU A 385 3.07 -11.42 41.83
C LEU A 385 1.64 -11.05 41.44
N LEU A 386 1.16 -11.56 40.30
CA LEU A 386 -0.19 -11.30 39.80
C LEU A 386 -1.22 -12.32 40.31
N GLY A 387 -0.78 -13.40 40.98
CA GLY A 387 -1.66 -14.50 41.39
C GLY A 387 -2.29 -15.24 40.21
N MET A 388 -1.58 -15.35 39.09
CA MET A 388 -2.07 -15.87 37.81
C MET A 388 -1.35 -17.15 37.40
N ASP A 389 -2.05 -18.05 36.70
CA ASP A 389 -1.47 -19.23 36.08
C ASP A 389 -1.36 -19.06 34.56
N PHE A 390 -0.17 -18.66 34.10
CA PHE A 390 0.12 -18.49 32.67
C PHE A 390 0.21 -19.79 31.85
N THR A 391 -0.05 -20.95 32.46
CA THR A 391 -0.32 -22.16 31.67
C THR A 391 -1.73 -22.12 31.08
N THR A 392 -2.66 -21.41 31.73
CA THR A 392 -4.05 -21.31 31.27
C THR A 392 -4.21 -20.30 30.14
N VAL A 393 -5.16 -20.52 29.23
CA VAL A 393 -5.50 -19.54 28.18
C VAL A 393 -6.17 -18.31 28.82
N ARG A 394 -7.01 -18.51 29.83
CA ARG A 394 -7.76 -17.45 30.52
C ARG A 394 -6.85 -16.39 31.11
N ASP A 395 -5.85 -16.79 31.88
CA ASP A 395 -4.99 -15.84 32.59
C ASP A 395 -4.02 -15.15 31.63
N ARG A 396 -3.50 -15.90 30.64
CA ARG A 396 -2.70 -15.31 29.55
C ARG A 396 -3.48 -14.26 28.77
N ALA A 397 -4.73 -14.54 28.41
CA ALA A 397 -5.59 -13.61 27.68
C ALA A 397 -5.92 -12.36 28.52
N THR A 398 -6.15 -12.54 29.83
CA THR A 398 -6.47 -11.46 30.77
C THR A 398 -5.29 -10.52 30.96
N VAL A 399 -4.10 -11.07 31.26
CA VAL A 399 -2.89 -10.25 31.42
C VAL A 399 -2.44 -9.66 30.09
N GLY A 400 -2.58 -10.39 28.98
CA GLY A 400 -2.35 -9.86 27.64
C GLY A 400 -3.22 -8.62 27.34
N LEU A 401 -4.52 -8.68 27.64
CA LEU A 401 -5.42 -7.54 27.48
C LEU A 401 -5.00 -6.34 28.33
N ALA A 402 -4.63 -6.56 29.60
CA ALA A 402 -4.19 -5.49 30.48
C ALA A 402 -2.88 -4.83 29.99
N LEU A 403 -1.94 -5.62 29.47
CA LEU A 403 -0.69 -5.12 28.89
C LEU A 403 -0.95 -4.28 27.63
N ASP A 404 -1.86 -4.73 26.74
CA ASP A 404 -2.24 -3.98 25.54
C ASP A 404 -2.91 -2.63 25.89
N LEU A 405 -3.82 -2.62 26.87
CA LEU A 405 -4.46 -1.41 27.38
C LEU A 405 -3.47 -0.45 28.06
N LEU A 406 -2.41 -0.97 28.66
CA LEU A 406 -1.34 -0.16 29.23
C LEU A 406 -0.39 0.38 28.15
N ALA A 407 -0.13 -0.38 27.07
CA ALA A 407 0.74 0.03 25.97
C ALA A 407 0.14 1.18 25.14
N GLU A 408 -1.19 1.28 25.02
CA GLU A 408 -1.89 2.42 24.38
C GLU A 408 -1.50 3.80 24.97
N ARG A 409 -0.95 3.84 26.20
CA ARG A 409 -0.51 5.08 26.88
C ARG A 409 0.78 5.69 26.38
N GLN A 410 1.57 5.05 25.52
CA GLN A 410 2.80 5.69 25.02
C GLN A 410 2.51 6.85 24.03
N ARG A 411 1.23 7.19 23.76
CA ARG A 411 0.82 8.44 23.12
C ARG A 411 0.48 9.50 24.18
N PRO A 412 1.06 10.72 24.13
CA PRO A 412 0.87 11.73 25.16
C PRO A 412 -0.53 12.36 25.02
N GLU A 413 -1.44 12.04 25.93
CA GLU A 413 -2.63 12.87 26.18
C GLU A 413 -2.65 13.41 27.62
N ARG A 414 -3.08 14.67 27.68
CA ARG A 414 -3.10 15.57 28.83
C ARG A 414 -3.78 14.91 30.03
N SER A 415 -3.15 15.11 31.19
CA SER A 415 -3.67 14.79 32.51
C SER A 415 -5.09 15.31 32.68
N LEU A 416 -6.07 14.43 32.48
CA LEU A 416 -7.39 14.59 33.08
C LEU A 416 -7.29 14.03 34.50
N THR A 417 -7.61 14.90 35.45
CA THR A 417 -7.73 14.64 36.88
C THR A 417 -8.48 13.32 37.11
N LEU A 418 -7.78 12.35 37.71
CA LEU A 418 -8.35 11.07 38.16
C LEU A 418 -9.38 11.36 39.26
N VAL A 419 -10.64 11.53 38.88
CA VAL A 419 -11.75 11.50 39.84
C VAL A 419 -11.86 10.07 40.37
N GLY A 420 -11.74 9.91 41.69
CA GLY A 420 -11.72 8.66 42.42
C GLY A 420 -13.03 7.87 42.33
N GLY A 421 -13.19 7.08 41.27
CA GLY A 421 -14.16 6.00 41.19
C GLY A 421 -13.50 4.66 41.51
N ALA A 422 -14.26 3.71 42.06
CA ALA A 422 -13.81 2.34 42.30
C ALA A 422 -13.19 1.71 41.03
N THR A 423 -12.17 0.87 41.22
CA THR A 423 -11.56 0.11 40.11
C THR A 423 -12.62 -0.82 39.53
N PRO A 424 -13.00 -0.67 38.25
CA PRO A 424 -14.03 -1.52 37.65
C PRO A 424 -13.48 -2.94 37.49
N THR A 425 -14.35 -3.93 37.64
CA THR A 425 -14.01 -5.33 37.36
C THR A 425 -13.96 -5.58 35.85
N LEU A 426 -13.24 -6.62 35.43
CA LEU A 426 -13.23 -7.02 34.01
C LEU A 426 -14.64 -7.36 33.52
N ALA A 427 -15.45 -8.04 34.34
CA ALA A 427 -16.83 -8.35 34.03
C ALA A 427 -17.66 -7.08 33.74
N ALA A 428 -17.49 -6.01 34.53
CA ALA A 428 -18.18 -4.75 34.29
C ALA A 428 -17.76 -4.08 32.96
N LEU A 429 -16.50 -4.21 32.56
CA LEU A 429 -16.00 -3.69 31.28
C LEU A 429 -16.58 -4.46 30.08
N LEU A 430 -16.59 -5.80 30.20
CA LEU A 430 -17.11 -6.71 29.16
C LEU A 430 -18.65 -6.65 29.06
N ALA A 431 -19.33 -6.21 30.11
CA ALA A 431 -20.77 -5.96 30.11
C ALA A 431 -21.20 -4.65 29.42
N SER A 432 -20.28 -3.91 28.78
CA SER A 432 -20.64 -2.72 27.99
C SER A 432 -21.43 -3.09 26.72
N PRO A 433 -22.40 -2.26 26.29
CA PRO A 433 -23.13 -2.49 25.03
C PRO A 433 -22.20 -2.63 23.82
N GLU A 434 -21.11 -1.87 23.79
CA GLU A 434 -20.12 -1.87 22.71
C GLU A 434 -19.35 -3.20 22.67
N ALA A 435 -18.95 -3.72 23.84
CA ALA A 435 -18.31 -5.04 23.92
C ALA A 435 -19.27 -6.18 23.54
N ARG A 436 -20.57 -6.07 23.90
CA ARG A 436 -21.60 -7.02 23.43
C ARG A 436 -21.77 -6.99 21.91
N ALA A 437 -21.92 -5.81 21.32
CA ALA A 437 -22.05 -5.66 19.88
C ALA A 437 -20.80 -6.18 19.13
N TRP A 438 -19.61 -5.95 19.69
CA TRP A 438 -18.36 -6.51 19.18
C TRP A 438 -18.35 -8.03 19.22
N ALA A 439 -18.69 -8.65 20.36
CA ALA A 439 -18.70 -10.09 20.52
C ALA A 439 -19.73 -10.76 19.59
N ASP A 440 -20.92 -10.16 19.47
CA ASP A 440 -21.98 -10.61 18.58
C ASP A 440 -21.53 -10.60 17.11
N ASN A 441 -20.97 -9.47 16.65
CA ASN A 441 -20.43 -9.35 15.31
C ASN A 441 -19.31 -10.35 15.02
N LEU A 442 -18.43 -10.60 16.00
CA LEU A 442 -17.30 -11.51 15.83
C LEU A 442 -17.74 -12.97 15.66
N LEU A 443 -18.79 -13.39 16.37
CA LEU A 443 -19.26 -14.78 16.37
C LEU A 443 -20.46 -15.03 15.45
N CYS A 444 -21.08 -13.99 14.89
CA CYS A 444 -22.30 -14.09 14.06
C CYS A 444 -22.15 -15.10 12.91
N GLY A 445 -21.05 -15.04 12.15
CA GLY A 445 -20.78 -15.99 11.05
C GLY A 445 -20.67 -17.44 11.51
N ALA A 446 -20.08 -17.67 12.68
CA ALA A 446 -19.90 -19.01 13.25
C ALA A 446 -21.20 -19.61 13.82
N ARG A 447 -22.14 -18.78 14.30
CA ARG A 447 -23.45 -19.24 14.79
C ARG A 447 -24.34 -19.83 13.68
N GLY A 448 -24.17 -19.35 12.44
CA GLY A 448 -24.91 -19.84 11.28
C GLY A 448 -24.33 -21.11 10.64
N ASP A 449 -23.17 -21.59 11.10
CA ASP A 449 -22.58 -22.82 10.59
C ASP A 449 -23.38 -24.05 11.04
N ARG A 450 -23.54 -25.04 10.15
CA ARG A 450 -24.24 -26.30 10.47
C ARG A 450 -23.53 -27.08 11.57
N ARG A 451 -22.22 -26.91 11.71
CA ARG A 451 -21.41 -27.52 12.76
C ARG A 451 -21.49 -26.65 14.01
N ASN A 452 -21.56 -27.27 15.19
CA ASN A 452 -21.51 -26.52 16.44
C ASN A 452 -20.07 -26.08 16.79
N LEU A 453 -19.56 -25.11 16.02
CA LEU A 453 -18.20 -24.60 16.12
C LEU A 453 -17.94 -23.92 17.47
N LEU A 454 -18.92 -23.17 17.97
CA LEU A 454 -18.80 -22.44 19.24
C LEU A 454 -18.74 -23.38 20.44
N ALA A 455 -19.52 -24.47 20.46
CA ALA A 455 -19.39 -25.49 21.50
C ALA A 455 -18.03 -26.20 21.45
N THR A 456 -17.54 -26.51 20.24
CA THR A 456 -16.20 -27.10 20.07
C THR A 456 -15.12 -26.16 20.63
N ALA A 457 -15.22 -24.87 20.33
CA ALA A 457 -14.30 -23.85 20.82
C ALA A 457 -14.38 -23.62 22.33
N ALA A 458 -15.58 -23.63 22.91
CA ALA A 458 -15.77 -23.50 24.36
C ALA A 458 -15.09 -24.65 25.12
N VAL A 459 -15.28 -25.90 24.68
CA VAL A 459 -14.61 -27.07 25.27
C VAL A 459 -13.10 -27.02 25.02
N TRP A 460 -12.67 -26.56 23.85
CA TRP A 460 -11.26 -26.40 23.53
C TRP A 460 -10.55 -25.39 24.44
N LEU A 461 -11.20 -24.26 24.73
CA LEU A 461 -10.69 -23.26 25.67
C LEU A 461 -10.75 -23.76 27.13
N ALA A 462 -11.76 -24.55 27.50
CA ALA A 462 -11.82 -25.19 28.82
C ALA A 462 -10.67 -26.19 29.05
N HIS A 463 -10.06 -26.69 27.97
CA HIS A 463 -8.83 -27.49 27.99
C HIS A 463 -7.61 -26.70 27.52
N ASP A 464 -7.56 -25.40 27.78
CA ASP A 464 -6.40 -24.51 27.54
C ASP A 464 -5.81 -24.60 26.12
N ALA A 465 -6.68 -24.74 25.13
CA ALA A 465 -6.35 -24.89 23.73
C ALA A 465 -5.64 -26.22 23.36
N HIS A 466 -5.75 -27.26 24.18
CA HIS A 466 -5.24 -28.60 23.87
C HIS A 466 -6.22 -29.44 23.03
N ILE A 467 -5.76 -29.89 21.85
CA ILE A 467 -6.60 -30.62 20.88
C ILE A 467 -6.99 -32.03 21.37
N GLU A 468 -6.05 -32.80 21.90
CA GLU A 468 -6.28 -34.21 22.28
C GLU A 468 -7.32 -34.34 23.43
N PRO A 469 -7.23 -33.60 24.55
CA PRO A 469 -8.26 -33.64 25.59
C PRO A 469 -9.64 -33.19 25.08
N THR A 470 -9.67 -32.16 24.23
CA THR A 470 -10.90 -31.66 23.60
C THR A 470 -11.58 -32.70 22.73
N ALA A 471 -10.80 -33.38 21.89
CA ALA A 471 -11.30 -34.45 21.02
C ALA A 471 -11.91 -35.59 21.86
N ARG A 472 -11.21 -35.99 22.94
CA ARG A 472 -11.71 -36.99 23.89
C ARG A 472 -13.00 -36.55 24.58
N ALA A 473 -13.08 -35.31 25.04
CA ALA A 473 -14.25 -34.77 25.73
C ALA A 473 -15.48 -34.66 24.82
N LEU A 474 -15.28 -34.34 23.54
CA LEU A 474 -16.35 -34.22 22.55
C LEU A 474 -16.69 -35.54 21.83
N GLY A 475 -15.94 -36.61 22.07
CA GLY A 475 -16.07 -37.87 21.31
C GLY A 475 -15.71 -37.71 19.83
N PHE A 476 -14.87 -36.75 19.48
CA PHE A 476 -14.44 -36.47 18.11
C PHE A 476 -13.02 -36.99 17.85
N SER A 477 -12.65 -37.11 16.58
CA SER A 477 -11.23 -37.23 16.21
C SER A 477 -10.53 -35.89 16.34
N GLU A 478 -9.24 -35.87 16.65
CA GLU A 478 -8.45 -34.63 16.68
C GLU A 478 -8.50 -33.86 15.34
N PHE A 479 -8.58 -34.59 14.22
CA PHE A 479 -8.75 -34.00 12.90
C PHE A 479 -10.05 -33.18 12.81
N THR A 480 -11.15 -33.71 13.36
CA THR A 480 -12.45 -33.02 13.38
C THR A 480 -12.39 -31.74 14.20
N VAL A 481 -11.76 -31.79 15.39
CA VAL A 481 -11.53 -30.59 16.22
C VAL A 481 -10.72 -29.55 15.46
N ARG A 482 -9.59 -29.94 14.84
CA ARG A 482 -8.79 -29.02 14.01
C ARG A 482 -9.58 -28.44 12.84
N SER A 483 -10.43 -29.24 12.20
CA SER A 483 -11.30 -28.79 11.09
C SER A 483 -12.33 -27.77 11.58
N HIS A 484 -12.97 -28.00 12.73
CA HIS A 484 -13.90 -27.06 13.35
C HIS A 484 -13.21 -25.75 13.73
N LEU A 485 -12.04 -25.81 14.36
CA LEU A 485 -11.28 -24.62 14.75
C LEU A 485 -10.83 -23.82 13.52
N ARG A 486 -10.39 -24.47 12.44
CA ARG A 486 -10.05 -23.79 11.16
C ARG A 486 -11.26 -23.13 10.49
N ALA A 487 -12.43 -23.77 10.57
CA ALA A 487 -13.67 -23.17 10.10
C ALA A 487 -14.02 -21.94 10.95
N LEU A 488 -13.84 -22.03 12.28
CA LEU A 488 -14.07 -20.91 13.19
C LEU A 488 -13.09 -19.75 12.96
N GLU A 489 -11.80 -20.01 12.77
CA GLU A 489 -10.79 -19.03 12.35
C GLU A 489 -11.23 -18.29 11.08
N SER A 490 -11.78 -19.03 10.12
CA SER A 490 -12.25 -18.49 8.85
C SER A 490 -13.46 -17.57 9.00
N HIS A 491 -14.38 -17.89 9.93
CA HIS A 491 -15.57 -17.10 10.26
C HIS A 491 -15.24 -15.86 11.09
N MET A 492 -14.37 -15.99 12.09
CA MET A 492 -13.98 -14.89 12.99
C MET A 492 -12.94 -13.96 12.38
N ALA A 493 -12.23 -14.40 11.34
CA ALA A 493 -11.06 -13.71 10.81
C ALA A 493 -10.00 -13.44 11.89
N ARG A 494 -9.74 -14.44 12.72
CA ARG A 494 -8.72 -14.41 13.79
C ARG A 494 -7.86 -15.66 13.70
N ASP A 495 -6.56 -15.49 13.96
CA ASP A 495 -5.63 -16.60 14.12
C ASP A 495 -5.76 -17.17 15.53
N LEU A 496 -6.40 -18.34 15.68
CA LEU A 496 -6.58 -18.97 16.99
C LEU A 496 -5.29 -19.63 17.50
N GLY A 497 -4.23 -19.68 16.69
CA GLY A 497 -2.87 -19.99 17.15
C GLY A 497 -2.17 -18.82 17.85
N SER A 498 -2.69 -17.59 17.71
CA SER A 498 -2.15 -16.39 18.34
C SER A 498 -2.82 -16.07 19.68
N LEU A 499 -2.09 -15.41 20.58
CA LEU A 499 -2.66 -14.94 21.85
C LEU A 499 -3.81 -13.94 21.64
N GLY A 500 -3.72 -13.09 20.62
CA GLY A 500 -4.78 -12.14 20.27
C GLY A 500 -6.06 -12.85 19.82
N GLY A 501 -5.98 -13.84 18.94
CA GLY A 501 -7.14 -14.61 18.51
C GLY A 501 -7.75 -15.47 19.63
N LEU A 502 -6.91 -16.08 20.47
CA LEU A 502 -7.38 -16.80 21.66
C LEU A 502 -8.12 -15.88 22.64
N ARG A 503 -7.56 -14.69 22.89
CA ARG A 503 -8.17 -13.67 23.74
C ARG A 503 -9.52 -13.23 23.19
N ASP A 504 -9.58 -12.91 21.91
CA ASP A 504 -10.81 -12.44 21.25
C ASP A 504 -11.91 -13.53 21.32
N LEU A 505 -11.56 -14.80 21.08
CA LEU A 505 -12.48 -15.93 21.24
C LEU A 505 -12.93 -16.11 22.69
N GLN A 506 -12.00 -16.10 23.63
CA GLN A 506 -12.29 -16.26 25.07
C GLN A 506 -13.27 -15.20 25.56
N PHE A 507 -13.03 -13.93 25.26
CA PHE A 507 -13.88 -12.84 25.73
C PHE A 507 -15.20 -12.75 24.96
N SER A 508 -15.22 -12.99 23.65
CA SER A 508 -16.48 -13.01 22.91
C SER A 508 -17.41 -14.13 23.37
N LEU A 509 -16.89 -15.34 23.61
CA LEU A 509 -17.67 -16.43 24.20
C LEU A 509 -18.13 -16.11 25.61
N HIS A 510 -17.27 -15.51 26.46
CA HIS A 510 -17.67 -15.13 27.81
C HIS A 510 -18.80 -14.08 27.82
N ILE A 511 -18.70 -13.05 26.98
CA ILE A 511 -19.71 -12.00 26.86
C ILE A 511 -21.08 -12.58 26.45
N LEU A 512 -21.08 -13.55 25.54
CA LEU A 512 -22.30 -14.12 24.96
C LEU A 512 -22.84 -15.34 25.72
N ALA A 513 -22.00 -16.07 26.46
CA ALA A 513 -22.42 -17.16 27.35
C ALA A 513 -23.25 -16.67 28.54
N GLY A 514 -23.22 -15.37 28.85
CA GLY A 514 -24.17 -14.74 29.78
C GLY A 514 -25.65 -14.84 29.36
N GLU A 515 -25.95 -15.24 28.12
CA GLU A 515 -27.31 -15.42 27.58
C GLU A 515 -27.66 -16.86 27.18
N VAL A 516 -26.67 -17.75 27.04
CA VAL A 516 -26.88 -19.14 26.57
C VAL A 516 -26.46 -20.10 27.67
N GLY A 517 -27.45 -20.80 28.24
CA GLY A 517 -27.25 -21.86 29.23
C GLY A 517 -26.36 -22.99 28.73
N VAL A 518 -25.05 -22.77 28.76
CA VAL A 518 -24.04 -23.82 28.80
C VAL A 518 -23.94 -24.20 30.26
N THR A 519 -24.43 -25.39 30.55
CA THR A 519 -24.45 -26.03 31.86
C THR A 519 -23.18 -25.77 32.65
N ASP A 520 -23.40 -25.22 33.84
CA ASP A 520 -22.47 -25.03 34.94
C ASP A 520 -21.36 -26.09 35.02
N THR A 521 -20.14 -25.65 34.75
CA THR A 521 -18.95 -26.15 35.46
C THR A 521 -18.06 -24.95 35.81
N ARG A 522 -18.43 -24.28 36.91
CA ARG A 522 -17.58 -23.56 37.88
C ARG A 522 -16.30 -22.86 37.38
N GLY A 523 -16.27 -21.57 37.65
CA GLY A 523 -15.05 -20.79 37.82
C GLY A 523 -15.33 -19.30 37.78
N ASP A 524 -15.99 -18.80 38.83
CA ASP A 524 -16.25 -17.38 39.09
C ASP A 524 -15.04 -16.54 38.71
N LEU A 525 -15.28 -15.50 37.89
CA LEU A 525 -14.32 -14.43 37.72
C LEU A 525 -14.25 -13.69 39.05
N CYS A 526 -13.15 -13.92 39.78
CA CYS A 526 -12.78 -13.36 41.08
C CYS A 526 -13.61 -12.13 41.48
N SER A 527 -14.58 -12.37 42.36
CA SER A 527 -15.02 -11.39 43.34
C SER A 527 -14.10 -11.51 44.54
N THR A 528 -13.38 -10.44 44.88
CA THR A 528 -12.85 -10.19 46.23
C THR A 528 -12.49 -8.69 46.36
N PRO A 529 -12.52 -8.15 47.59
CA PRO A 529 -13.21 -6.90 47.93
C PRO A 529 -12.52 -5.59 47.57
#